data_AF-A0A1G1FJR2-F1
#
_entry.id   AF-A0A1G1FJR2-F1
#
_cell.length_a   1.000
_cell.length_b   1.000
_cell.length_c   1.000
_cell.angle_alpha   90.00
_cell.angle_beta   90.00
_cell.angle_gamma   90.00
#
_symmetry.space_group_name_H-M   'P 1'
#
loop_
_entity.id
_entity.type
_entity.pdbx_description
1 polymer ?
#
loop_
_entity_poly.entity_id
_entity_poly.type
_entity_poly.pdbx_seq_one_letter_code
_entity_poly.pdbx_strand_id
1 'polypeptide(L)'
;MQKKFFLLAVLSILLVFSPAFSADKDSFQIKKQPEIQQVKPKKPVKIKLKRSTEGKYSWELSGDDTDEVVRADKRLRKLLKIE
;
A
#
# COMPACT_ATOMS: atom_id res chain seq x y z
N MET A 1 -20.42 -7.22 -70.98
CA MET A 1 -20.72 -6.20 -69.94
C MET A 1 -21.18 -6.80 -68.61
N GLN A 2 -21.94 -7.91 -68.59
CA GLN A 2 -22.56 -8.42 -67.36
C GLN A 2 -21.60 -8.83 -66.22
N LYS A 3 -20.42 -9.38 -66.52
CA LYS A 3 -19.42 -9.75 -65.50
C LYS A 3 -18.90 -8.53 -64.70
N LYS A 4 -18.78 -7.37 -65.35
CA LYS A 4 -18.35 -6.12 -64.70
C LYS A 4 -19.44 -5.55 -63.79
N PHE A 5 -20.71 -5.68 -64.18
CA PHE A 5 -21.86 -5.32 -63.34
C PHE A 5 -22.00 -6.26 -62.12
N PHE A 6 -21.75 -7.56 -62.30
CA PHE A 6 -21.74 -8.51 -61.19
C PHE A 6 -20.62 -8.20 -60.18
N LEU A 7 -19.41 -7.88 -60.68
CA LEU A 7 -18.29 -7.46 -59.84
C LEU A 7 -18.58 -6.17 -59.07
N LEU A 8 -19.22 -5.19 -59.71
CA LEU A 8 -19.62 -3.94 -59.06
C LEU A 8 -20.69 -4.14 -57.97
N ALA A 9 -21.63 -5.06 -58.20
CA ALA A 9 -22.68 -5.38 -57.24
C ALA A 9 -22.11 -6.09 -56.00
N VAL A 10 -21.19 -7.04 -56.19
CA VAL A 10 -20.51 -7.74 -55.09
C VAL A 10 -19.64 -6.78 -54.27
N LEU A 11 -18.94 -5.85 -54.92
CA LEU A 11 -18.14 -4.83 -54.24
C LEU A 11 -19.00 -3.87 -53.40
N SER A 12 -20.20 -3.52 -53.90
CA SER A 12 -21.14 -2.67 -53.18
C SER A 12 -21.71 -3.36 -51.93
N ILE A 13 -21.95 -4.68 -52.00
CA ILE A 13 -22.42 -5.46 -50.85
C ILE A 13 -21.34 -5.58 -49.77
N LEU A 14 -20.07 -5.76 -50.15
CA LEU A 14 -18.94 -5.82 -49.21
C LEU A 14 -18.72 -4.51 -48.43
N LEU A 15 -19.03 -3.36 -49.03
CA LEU A 15 -18.92 -2.06 -48.37
C LEU A 15 -20.04 -1.82 -47.33
N VAL A 16 -21.23 -2.39 -47.52
CA VAL A 16 -22.36 -2.22 -46.57
C VAL A 16 -22.25 -3.18 -45.38
N PHE A 17 -21.65 -4.37 -45.57
CA PHE A 17 -21.48 -5.39 -44.53
C PHE A 17 -20.13 -5.34 -43.80
N SER A 18 -19.38 -4.24 -43.92
CA SER A 18 -18.16 -4.07 -43.15
C SER A 18 -18.53 -3.83 -41.67
N PRO A 19 -18.09 -4.69 -40.72
CA PRO A 19 -18.32 -4.41 -39.31
C PRO A 19 -17.56 -3.14 -38.95
N ALA A 20 -18.29 -2.08 -38.59
CA ALA A 20 -17.70 -0.87 -38.05
C ALA A 20 -17.12 -1.23 -36.68
N PHE A 21 -15.81 -1.50 -36.64
CA PHE A 21 -15.09 -1.73 -35.40
C PHE A 21 -15.10 -0.40 -34.62
N SER A 22 -16.10 -0.25 -33.76
CA SER A 22 -16.14 0.86 -32.81
C SER A 22 -15.00 0.61 -31.83
N ALA A 23 -13.96 1.45 -31.90
CA ALA A 23 -12.93 1.49 -30.88
C ALA A 23 -13.64 1.84 -29.58
N ASP A 24 -13.89 0.82 -28.76
CA ASP A 24 -14.50 1.00 -27.45
C ASP A 24 -13.58 1.95 -26.69
N LYS A 25 -14.11 3.15 -26.41
CA LYS A 25 -13.43 4.11 -25.55
C LYS A 25 -13.61 3.58 -24.15
N ASP A 26 -12.85 2.53 -23.82
CA ASP A 26 -12.65 2.08 -22.46
C ASP A 26 -12.10 3.28 -21.70
N SER A 27 -13.04 4.00 -21.08
CA SER A 27 -12.78 5.09 -20.17
C SER A 27 -11.93 4.49 -19.08
N PHE A 28 -10.63 4.73 -19.16
CA PHE A 28 -9.65 4.28 -18.19
C PHE A 28 -9.98 4.99 -16.88
N GLN A 29 -10.90 4.41 -16.10
CA GLN A 29 -11.31 4.93 -14.81
C GLN A 29 -10.17 4.65 -13.85
N ILE A 30 -9.20 5.57 -13.82
CA ILE A 30 -8.25 5.69 -12.73
C ILE A 30 -9.09 5.90 -11.47
N LYS A 31 -9.34 4.81 -10.75
CA LYS A 31 -9.81 4.86 -9.37
C LYS A 31 -8.73 5.59 -8.60
N LYS A 32 -8.93 6.89 -8.36
CA LYS A 32 -8.06 7.67 -7.48
C LYS A 32 -8.00 6.94 -6.15
N GLN A 33 -6.85 6.33 -5.87
CA GLN A 33 -6.58 5.65 -4.62
C GLN A 33 -6.96 6.61 -3.49
N PRO A 34 -7.79 6.20 -2.50
CA PRO A 34 -8.11 7.06 -1.38
C PRO A 34 -6.81 7.52 -0.74
N GLU A 35 -6.70 8.83 -0.53
CA GLU A 35 -5.52 9.54 -0.05
C GLU A 35 -4.78 8.71 1.00
N ILE A 36 -3.49 8.42 0.73
CA ILE A 36 -2.62 7.73 1.68
C ILE A 36 -2.58 8.60 2.93
N GLN A 37 -3.39 8.26 3.94
CA GLN A 37 -3.40 8.93 5.22
C GLN A 37 -2.02 8.73 5.83
N GLN A 38 -1.25 9.81 5.94
CA GLN A 38 0.05 9.79 6.61
C GLN A 38 -0.17 9.51 8.10
N VAL A 39 -0.08 8.24 8.50
CA VAL A 39 -0.06 7.87 9.91
C VAL A 39 1.26 8.37 10.48
N LYS A 40 1.21 9.37 11.36
CA LYS A 40 2.41 9.84 12.06
C LYS A 40 2.99 8.66 12.85
N PRO A 41 4.27 8.31 12.65
CA PRO A 41 4.88 7.22 13.40
C PRO A 41 4.89 7.58 14.89
N LYS A 42 4.37 6.69 15.73
CA LYS A 42 4.47 6.81 17.18
C LYS A 42 5.94 6.84 17.58
N LYS A 43 6.33 7.78 18.45
CA LYS A 43 7.70 7.81 18.98
C LYS A 43 7.93 6.58 19.86
N PRO A 44 9.02 5.84 19.67
CA PRO A 44 9.28 4.64 20.45
C PRO A 44 9.69 4.98 21.89
N VAL A 45 9.42 4.05 22.81
CA VAL A 45 9.96 4.08 24.18
C VAL A 45 11.48 3.92 24.13
N LYS A 46 12.20 4.83 24.78
CA LYS A 46 13.66 4.82 24.90
C LYS A 46 14.08 4.13 26.20
N ILE A 47 15.08 3.28 26.12
CA ILE A 47 15.71 2.60 27.26
C ILE A 47 17.14 3.08 27.37
N LYS A 48 17.50 3.72 28.49
CA LYS A 48 18.89 4.10 28.80
C LYS A 48 19.46 3.16 29.83
N LEU A 49 20.43 2.35 29.44
CA LEU A 49 21.17 1.48 30.37
C LEU A 49 22.32 2.27 31.02
N LYS A 50 22.40 2.23 32.34
CA LYS A 50 23.43 2.87 33.15
C LYS A 50 24.13 1.80 34.00
N ARG A 51 25.45 1.72 33.91
CA ARG A 51 26.28 0.87 34.76
C ARG A 51 26.86 1.70 35.90
N SER A 52 26.68 1.26 37.15
CA SER A 52 27.28 1.90 38.30
C SER A 52 28.76 1.52 38.44
N THR A 53 29.51 2.30 39.21
CA THR A 53 30.91 2.01 39.57
C THR A 53 31.06 0.71 40.36
N GLU A 54 30.02 0.31 41.10
CA GLU A 54 29.90 -0.98 41.80
C GLU A 54 29.58 -2.16 40.87
N GLY A 55 29.45 -1.91 39.56
CA GLY A 55 29.17 -2.95 38.55
C GLY A 55 27.69 -3.34 38.44
N LYS A 56 26.78 -2.64 39.14
CA LYS A 56 25.33 -2.87 39.04
C LYS A 56 24.78 -2.21 37.78
N TYR A 57 23.77 -2.83 37.18
CA TYR A 57 23.05 -2.26 36.05
C TYR A 57 21.74 -1.63 36.51
N SER A 58 21.43 -0.45 35.99
CA SER A 58 20.17 0.26 36.16
C SER A 58 19.68 0.73 34.80
N TRP A 59 18.38 0.84 34.61
CA TRP A 59 17.81 1.35 33.37
C TRP A 59 16.78 2.45 33.65
N GLU A 60 16.70 3.40 32.73
CA GLU A 60 15.74 4.48 32.75
C GLU A 60 14.88 4.36 31.49
N LEU A 61 13.56 4.33 31.67
CA LEU A 61 12.58 4.24 30.59
C LEU A 61 11.95 5.61 30.36
N SER A 62 11.89 6.06 29.11
CA SER A 62 11.25 7.33 28.73
C SER A 62 10.39 7.13 27.49
N GLY A 63 9.18 7.67 27.47
CA GLY A 63 8.27 7.57 26.34
C GLY A 63 7.17 8.64 26.43
N ASP A 64 6.51 8.91 25.31
CA ASP A 64 5.41 9.88 25.25
C ASP A 64 4.12 9.33 25.91
N ASP A 65 3.91 8.00 25.85
CA ASP A 65 2.74 7.31 26.41
C ASP A 65 3.12 6.52 27.68
N THR A 66 2.41 6.76 28.77
CA THR A 66 2.67 6.12 30.07
C THR A 66 2.35 4.62 30.04
N ASP A 67 1.29 4.21 29.33
CA ASP A 67 0.88 2.81 29.25
C ASP A 67 1.91 1.97 28.50
N GLU A 68 2.51 2.54 27.45
CA GLU A 68 3.58 1.91 26.69
C GLU A 68 4.85 1.76 27.55
N VAL A 69 5.18 2.76 28.37
CA VAL A 69 6.33 2.71 29.30
C VAL A 69 6.16 1.60 30.34
N VAL A 70 4.99 1.51 30.98
CA VAL A 70 4.69 0.46 31.98
C VAL A 70 4.75 -0.93 31.35
N ARG A 71 4.21 -1.08 30.13
CA ARG A 71 4.27 -2.35 29.39
C ARG A 71 5.70 -2.73 29.04
N ALA A 72 6.53 -1.76 28.65
CA ALA A 72 7.95 -1.99 28.38
C ALA A 72 8.71 -2.43 29.64
N ASP A 73 8.44 -1.81 30.80
CA ASP A 73 9.06 -2.19 32.08
C ASP A 73 8.72 -3.64 32.46
N LYS A 74 7.44 -4.03 32.39
CA LYS A 74 7.02 -5.42 32.65
C LYS A 74 7.76 -6.42 31.76
N ARG A 75 7.86 -6.12 30.45
CA ARG A 75 8.59 -6.97 29.51
C ARG A 75 10.08 -7.07 29.87
N LEU A 76 10.70 -5.96 30.26
CA LEU A 76 12.12 -5.91 30.61
C LEU A 76 12.41 -6.74 31.86
N ARG A 77 11.59 -6.62 32.92
CA ARG A 77 11.72 -7.41 34.14
C ARG A 77 11.62 -8.91 33.88
N LYS A 78 10.67 -9.30 33.02
CA LYS A 78 10.49 -10.70 32.61
C LYS A 78 11.71 -11.26 31.88
N LEU A 79 12.31 -10.49 30.98
CA LEU A 79 13.52 -10.89 30.26
C LEU A 79 14.72 -11.05 31.19
N LEU A 80 14.82 -10.18 32.19
CA LEU A 80 15.89 -10.21 33.18
C LEU A 80 15.67 -11.26 34.29
N LYS A 81 14.50 -11.93 34.31
CA LYS A 81 14.12 -12.92 35.33
C LYS A 81 14.19 -12.35 36.76
N ILE A 82 13.80 -11.09 36.91
CA ILE A 82 13.75 -10.37 38.21
C ILE A 82 12.36 -10.50 38.85
N GLU A 83 11.43 -11.15 38.17
CA GLU A 83 10.04 -11.40 38.58
C GLU A 83 9.88 -12.78 39.23
#